data_AF-F0ZBM7-F1
#
_entry.id   AF-F0ZBM7-F1
#
_cell.length_a   1.000
_cell.length_b   1.000
_cell.length_c   1.000
_cell.angle_alpha   90.00
_cell.angle_beta   90.00
_cell.angle_gamma   90.00
#
_symmetry.space_group_name_H-M   'P 1'
#
loop_
_entity.id
_entity.type
_entity.pdbx_description
1 polymer ?
#
loop_
_entity_poly.entity_id
_entity_poly.type
_entity_poly.pdbx_seq_one_letter_code
_entity_poly.pdbx_strand_id
1 'polypeptide(L)'
;MDEAGYEIFKEKIRQIISGVNNLIKENNVKLDEYDVKLKDETKQLQYNKETKYKELDGKINQAQKYIQDIEDKKENLNSDRKVYEEVLIQLNNEIEDLKFKIDNQTSTVAVFLDVFNHLYNPIGAVESDKVIELTDTLNDLIKKATENEVEVRKRVGQISRLDDKQSHLDMALLGFNNEKAHLIKSIDDKQIEIEKIGNLKREAESQVKTLEVFLQECNLLFEKCETFGPASMEEISQELNILYHSYNLNI
;
A
#
# COMPACT_ATOMS: atom_id res chain seq x y z
N MET A 1 27.54 26.22 69.46
CA MET A 1 28.62 25.84 68.50
C MET A 1 29.56 27.01 68.34
N ASP A 2 30.81 26.77 67.94
CA ASP A 2 31.78 27.82 67.65
C ASP A 2 31.58 28.39 66.22
N GLU A 3 32.17 29.55 65.94
CA GLU A 3 32.12 30.24 64.64
C GLU A 3 32.53 29.31 63.48
N ALA A 4 33.50 28.42 63.73
CA ALA A 4 34.03 27.48 62.74
C ALA A 4 33.00 26.43 62.32
N GLY A 5 32.25 25.85 63.27
CA GLY A 5 31.17 24.91 62.96
C GLY A 5 30.05 25.54 62.12
N TYR A 6 29.79 26.83 62.32
CA TYR A 6 28.79 27.58 61.57
C TYR A 6 29.21 27.85 60.11
N GLU A 7 30.46 28.25 59.89
CA GLU A 7 31.00 28.42 58.53
C GLU A 7 31.01 27.10 57.73
N ILE A 8 31.33 25.98 58.39
CA ILE A 8 31.25 24.65 57.77
C ILE A 8 29.80 24.33 57.35
N PHE A 9 28.80 24.71 58.15
CA PHE A 9 27.40 24.48 57.82
C PHE A 9 26.92 25.33 56.65
N LYS A 10 27.29 26.62 56.61
CA LYS A 10 27.02 27.49 55.45
C LYS A 10 27.62 26.93 54.17
N GLU A 11 28.85 26.43 54.24
CA GLU A 11 29.52 25.84 53.09
C GLU A 11 28.80 24.57 52.60
N LYS A 12 28.25 23.75 53.51
CA LYS A 12 27.39 22.61 53.11
C LYS A 12 26.16 23.08 52.33
N ILE A 13 25.45 24.11 52.79
CA ILE A 13 24.29 24.65 52.06
C ILE A 13 24.70 25.15 50.67
N ARG A 14 25.84 25.85 50.55
CA ARG A 14 26.37 26.27 49.23
C ARG A 14 26.65 25.08 48.30
N GLN A 15 27.23 24.01 48.83
CA GLN A 15 27.48 22.79 48.06
C GLN A 15 26.19 22.15 47.56
N ILE A 16 25.13 22.15 48.38
CA ILE A 16 23.80 21.66 48.00
C ILE A 16 23.22 22.52 46.88
N ILE A 17 23.22 23.86 47.05
CA ILE A 17 22.76 24.82 46.03
C ILE A 17 23.49 24.60 44.70
N SER A 18 24.81 24.42 44.74
CA SER A 18 25.63 24.14 43.56
C SER A 18 25.25 22.80 42.91
N GLY A 19 25.09 21.74 43.70
CA GLY A 19 24.66 20.42 43.22
C GLY A 19 23.29 20.45 42.54
N VAL A 20 22.31 21.14 43.15
CA VAL A 20 20.96 21.29 42.59
C VAL A 20 20.97 22.09 41.28
N ASN A 21 21.74 23.18 41.22
CA ASN A 21 21.91 23.94 39.98
C ASN A 21 22.48 23.08 38.84
N ASN A 22 23.45 22.20 39.15
CA ASN A 22 23.99 21.28 38.15
C ASN A 22 22.93 20.26 37.69
N LEU A 23 22.14 19.70 38.60
CA LEU A 23 21.05 18.78 38.25
C LEU A 23 19.97 19.46 37.39
N ILE A 24 19.61 20.71 37.68
CA ILE A 24 18.68 21.49 36.85
C ILE A 24 19.26 21.66 35.45
N LYS A 25 20.54 22.05 35.35
CA LYS A 25 21.21 22.23 34.06
C LYS A 25 21.26 20.93 33.25
N GLU A 26 21.58 19.81 33.87
CA GLU A 26 21.60 18.49 33.23
C GLU A 26 20.22 18.08 32.72
N ASN A 27 19.17 18.31 33.50
CA ASN A 27 17.80 18.00 33.06
C ASN A 27 17.34 18.93 31.93
N ASN A 28 17.70 20.20 31.96
CA ASN A 28 17.40 21.12 30.85
C ASN A 28 18.07 20.68 29.54
N VAL A 29 19.30 20.17 29.59
CA VAL A 29 19.95 19.57 28.40
C VAL A 29 19.16 18.36 27.88
N LYS A 30 18.68 17.48 28.77
CA LYS A 30 17.82 16.35 28.36
C LYS A 30 16.50 16.80 27.75
N LEU A 31 15.89 17.86 28.30
CA LEU A 31 14.66 18.43 27.76
C LEU A 31 14.86 18.95 26.33
N ASP A 32 15.95 19.66 26.07
CA ASP A 32 16.33 20.12 24.73
C ASP A 32 16.51 18.92 23.77
N GLU A 33 17.18 17.85 24.22
CA GLU A 33 17.33 16.62 23.43
C GLU A 33 15.98 15.96 23.11
N TYR A 34 15.07 15.89 24.08
CA TYR A 34 13.73 15.34 23.88
C TYR A 34 12.91 16.20 22.91
N ASP A 35 13.02 17.52 22.96
CA ASP A 35 12.34 18.42 22.03
C ASP A 35 12.82 18.25 20.59
N VAL A 36 14.12 18.12 20.38
CA VAL A 36 14.68 17.80 19.05
C VAL A 36 14.15 16.46 18.56
N LYS A 37 14.22 15.41 19.38
CA LYS A 37 13.73 14.07 19.01
C LYS A 37 12.23 14.08 18.69
N LEU A 38 11.39 14.71 19.51
CA LEU A 38 9.95 14.81 19.26
C LEU A 38 9.66 15.51 17.94
N LYS A 39 10.38 16.60 17.64
CA LYS A 39 10.21 17.35 16.39
C LYS A 39 10.58 16.50 15.18
N ASP A 40 11.69 15.76 15.25
CA ASP A 40 12.14 14.92 14.15
C ASP A 40 11.22 13.71 13.93
N GLU A 41 10.81 13.04 15.00
CA GLU A 41 9.89 11.90 14.92
C GLU A 41 8.50 12.32 14.42
N THR A 42 8.00 13.47 14.87
CA THR A 42 6.71 14.02 14.39
C THR A 42 6.76 14.36 12.90
N LYS A 43 7.87 14.93 12.41
CA LYS A 43 8.05 15.20 10.98
C LYS A 43 8.09 13.92 10.16
N GLN A 44 8.82 12.89 10.62
CA GLN A 44 8.88 11.61 9.93
C GLN A 44 7.50 10.94 9.88
N LEU A 45 6.75 10.97 10.99
CA LEU A 45 5.38 10.48 11.05
C LEU A 45 4.47 11.19 10.05
N GLN A 46 4.55 12.52 9.97
CA GLN A 46 3.77 13.31 9.04
C GLN A 46 4.13 12.98 7.58
N TYR A 47 5.42 12.90 7.27
CA TYR A 47 5.89 12.52 5.93
C TYR A 47 5.40 11.12 5.50
N ASN A 48 5.48 10.13 6.39
CA ASN A 48 5.00 8.78 6.11
C ASN A 48 3.47 8.75 5.86
N LYS A 49 2.69 9.50 6.65
CA LYS A 49 1.23 9.58 6.52
C LYS A 49 0.78 10.37 5.29
N GLU A 50 1.34 11.55 5.06
CA GLU A 50 0.83 12.46 4.04
C GLU A 50 1.39 12.16 2.65
N THR A 51 2.64 11.72 2.56
CA THR A 51 3.30 11.50 1.28
C THR A 51 3.22 10.04 0.87
N LYS A 52 3.88 9.15 1.62
CA LYS A 52 4.03 7.74 1.21
C LYS A 52 2.71 6.99 1.19
N TYR A 53 1.88 7.17 2.22
CA TYR A 53 0.59 6.47 2.27
C TYR A 53 -0.33 6.90 1.14
N LYS A 54 -0.43 8.22 0.87
CA LYS A 54 -1.25 8.74 -0.24
C LYS A 54 -0.70 8.30 -1.60
N GLU A 55 0.61 8.27 -1.78
CA GLU A 55 1.22 7.78 -3.03
C GLU A 55 0.87 6.31 -3.29
N LEU A 56 1.01 5.46 -2.26
CA LEU A 56 0.66 4.03 -2.36
C LEU A 56 -0.83 3.84 -2.63
N ASP A 57 -1.69 4.59 -1.96
CA ASP A 57 -3.14 4.53 -2.17
C ASP A 57 -3.51 4.95 -3.61
N GLY A 58 -2.82 5.97 -4.14
CA GLY A 58 -2.93 6.38 -5.54
C GLY A 58 -2.55 5.25 -6.51
N LYS A 59 -1.41 4.58 -6.27
CA LYS A 59 -0.93 3.45 -7.10
C LYS A 59 -1.90 2.27 -7.05
N ILE A 60 -2.42 1.93 -5.88
CA ILE A 60 -3.41 0.85 -5.68
C ILE A 60 -4.69 1.15 -6.47
N ASN A 61 -5.25 2.36 -6.29
CA ASN A 61 -6.46 2.77 -6.99
C ASN A 61 -6.28 2.78 -8.52
N GLN A 62 -5.10 3.21 -9.00
CA GLN A 62 -4.79 3.20 -10.43
C GLN A 62 -4.67 1.78 -10.98
N ALA A 63 -3.99 0.87 -10.26
CA ALA A 63 -3.87 -0.53 -10.66
C ALA A 63 -5.24 -1.22 -10.71
N GLN A 64 -6.11 -0.98 -9.73
CA GLN A 64 -7.49 -1.51 -9.70
C GLN A 64 -8.31 -1.03 -10.90
N LYS A 65 -8.21 0.25 -11.27
CA LYS A 65 -8.87 0.78 -12.48
C LYS A 65 -8.39 0.09 -13.75
N TYR A 66 -7.08 -0.13 -13.89
CA TYR A 66 -6.55 -0.82 -15.06
C TYR A 66 -6.97 -2.29 -15.14
N ILE A 67 -7.11 -2.97 -14.00
CA ILE A 67 -7.65 -4.34 -13.96
C ILE A 67 -9.09 -4.34 -14.46
N GLN A 68 -9.93 -3.44 -13.93
CA GLN A 68 -11.32 -3.32 -14.39
C GLN A 68 -11.42 -3.06 -15.90
N ASP A 69 -10.62 -2.12 -16.42
CA ASP A 69 -10.58 -1.82 -17.85
C ASP A 69 -10.15 -3.05 -18.70
N ILE A 70 -9.31 -3.92 -18.16
CA ILE A 70 -8.88 -5.16 -18.82
C ILE A 70 -10.00 -6.20 -18.78
N GLU A 71 -10.70 -6.34 -17.65
CA GLU A 71 -11.83 -7.26 -17.50
C GLU A 71 -12.97 -6.92 -18.46
N ASP A 72 -13.34 -5.64 -18.55
CA ASP A 72 -14.36 -5.16 -19.48
C ASP A 72 -13.97 -5.45 -20.95
N LYS A 73 -12.68 -5.29 -21.29
CA LYS A 73 -12.17 -5.63 -22.63
C LYS A 73 -12.24 -7.13 -22.89
N LYS A 74 -11.90 -7.97 -21.91
CA LYS A 74 -11.99 -9.43 -22.03
C LYS A 74 -13.43 -9.90 -22.23
N GLU A 75 -14.39 -9.31 -21.52
CA GLU A 75 -15.80 -9.64 -21.67
C GLU A 75 -16.30 -9.34 -23.09
N ASN A 76 -15.96 -8.16 -23.62
CA ASN A 76 -16.30 -7.77 -25.00
C ASN A 76 -15.65 -8.72 -26.02
N LEU A 77 -14.35 -9.04 -25.87
CA LEU A 77 -13.65 -9.97 -26.77
C LEU A 77 -14.23 -11.38 -26.73
N ASN A 78 -14.62 -11.87 -25.54
CA ASN A 78 -15.27 -13.18 -25.40
C ASN A 78 -16.66 -13.20 -26.05
N SER A 79 -17.42 -12.11 -25.94
CA SER A 79 -18.72 -11.97 -26.60
C SER A 79 -18.56 -11.99 -28.12
N ASP A 80 -17.64 -11.20 -28.67
CA ASP A 80 -17.31 -11.22 -30.10
C ASP A 80 -16.90 -12.63 -30.56
N ARG A 81 -16.02 -13.30 -29.78
CA ARG A 81 -15.57 -14.67 -30.11
C ARG A 81 -16.74 -15.64 -30.21
N LYS A 82 -17.68 -15.63 -29.26
CA LYS A 82 -18.85 -16.52 -29.28
C LYS A 82 -19.72 -16.29 -30.51
N VAL A 83 -19.93 -15.04 -30.91
CA VAL A 83 -20.68 -14.70 -32.14
C VAL A 83 -20.00 -15.33 -33.36
N TYR A 84 -18.68 -15.19 -33.49
CA TYR A 84 -17.95 -15.82 -34.60
C TYR A 84 -17.97 -17.36 -34.55
N GLU A 85 -17.91 -17.97 -33.37
CA GLU A 85 -18.05 -19.42 -33.17
C GLU A 85 -19.44 -19.92 -33.62
N GLU A 86 -20.51 -19.20 -33.28
CA GLU A 86 -21.87 -19.53 -33.72
C GLU A 86 -22.03 -19.41 -35.24
N VAL A 87 -21.48 -18.35 -35.85
CA VAL A 87 -21.48 -18.17 -37.31
C VAL A 87 -20.70 -19.29 -38.00
N LEU A 88 -19.56 -19.74 -37.43
CA LEU A 88 -18.79 -20.87 -37.97
C LEU A 88 -19.60 -22.17 -37.94
N ILE A 89 -20.34 -22.44 -36.85
CA ILE A 89 -21.21 -23.62 -36.76
C ILE A 89 -22.28 -23.58 -37.86
N GLN A 90 -22.91 -22.42 -38.08
CA GLN A 90 -23.91 -22.25 -39.13
C GLN A 90 -23.31 -22.48 -40.52
N LEU A 91 -22.18 -21.83 -40.84
CA LEU A 91 -21.51 -21.98 -42.13
C LEU A 91 -21.06 -23.43 -42.38
N ASN A 92 -20.53 -24.12 -41.37
CA ASN A 92 -20.13 -25.52 -41.50
C ASN A 92 -21.32 -26.44 -41.79
N ASN A 93 -22.47 -26.21 -41.16
CA ASN A 93 -23.70 -26.96 -41.46
C ASN A 93 -24.18 -26.70 -42.89
N GLU A 94 -24.13 -25.45 -43.36
CA GLU A 94 -24.49 -25.10 -44.75
C GLU A 94 -23.51 -25.73 -45.77
N ILE A 95 -22.22 -25.74 -45.46
CA ILE A 95 -21.18 -26.40 -46.27
C ILE A 95 -21.47 -27.91 -46.40
N GLU A 96 -21.80 -28.59 -45.30
CA GLU A 96 -22.13 -30.02 -45.34
C GLU A 96 -23.41 -30.33 -46.12
N ASP A 97 -24.45 -29.50 -45.98
CA ASP A 97 -25.69 -29.62 -46.78
C ASP A 97 -25.42 -29.41 -48.29
N LEU A 98 -24.59 -28.41 -48.65
CA LEU A 98 -24.21 -28.18 -50.04
C LEU A 98 -23.36 -29.32 -50.61
N LYS A 99 -22.41 -29.87 -49.86
CA LYS A 99 -21.65 -31.06 -50.27
C LYS A 99 -22.59 -32.22 -50.58
N PHE A 100 -23.53 -32.51 -49.68
CA PHE A 100 -24.52 -33.57 -49.89
C PHE A 100 -25.40 -33.33 -51.13
N LYS A 101 -25.83 -32.09 -51.38
CA LYS A 101 -26.58 -31.72 -52.59
C LYS A 101 -25.76 -31.92 -53.86
N ILE A 102 -24.49 -31.49 -53.87
CA ILE A 102 -23.57 -31.69 -55.00
C ILE A 102 -23.36 -33.17 -55.26
N ASP A 103 -23.11 -33.98 -54.23
CA ASP A 103 -22.89 -35.43 -54.37
C ASP A 103 -24.13 -36.13 -54.96
N ASN A 104 -25.33 -35.76 -54.50
CA ASN A 104 -26.58 -36.29 -55.03
C ASN A 104 -26.83 -35.88 -56.48
N GLN A 105 -26.62 -34.60 -56.82
CA GLN A 105 -26.77 -34.13 -58.20
C GLN A 105 -25.73 -34.73 -59.13
N THR A 106 -24.48 -34.86 -58.69
CA THR A 106 -23.41 -35.50 -59.46
C THR A 106 -23.74 -36.98 -59.70
N SER A 107 -24.25 -37.68 -58.68
CA SER A 107 -24.69 -39.07 -58.81
C SER A 107 -25.91 -39.21 -59.75
N THR A 108 -26.85 -38.28 -59.67
CA THR A 108 -28.02 -38.22 -60.56
C THR A 108 -27.58 -37.99 -62.01
N VAL A 109 -26.69 -37.02 -62.23
CA VAL A 109 -26.05 -36.73 -63.52
C VAL A 109 -25.30 -37.94 -64.05
N ALA A 110 -24.58 -38.69 -63.22
CA ALA A 110 -23.89 -39.91 -63.63
C ALA A 110 -24.86 -41.02 -64.08
N VAL A 111 -25.96 -41.24 -63.34
CA VAL A 111 -27.02 -42.20 -63.71
C VAL A 111 -27.73 -41.75 -64.99
N PHE A 112 -28.05 -40.46 -65.11
CA PHE A 112 -28.63 -39.92 -66.33
C PHE A 112 -27.65 -40.04 -67.49
N LEU A 113 -26.37 -39.69 -67.34
CA LEU A 113 -25.34 -39.88 -68.37
C LEU A 113 -25.18 -41.34 -68.79
N ASP A 114 -25.25 -42.31 -67.88
CA ASP A 114 -25.24 -43.74 -68.24
C ASP A 114 -26.49 -44.12 -69.05
N VAL A 115 -27.68 -43.66 -68.62
CA VAL A 115 -28.95 -43.88 -69.34
C VAL A 115 -28.99 -43.13 -70.69
N PHE A 116 -28.38 -41.94 -70.77
CA PHE A 116 -28.37 -41.04 -71.92
C PHE A 116 -27.28 -41.45 -72.94
N ASN A 117 -26.11 -41.91 -72.49
CA ASN A 117 -25.10 -42.56 -73.33
C ASN A 117 -25.64 -43.85 -73.96
N HIS A 118 -26.60 -44.51 -73.30
CA HIS A 118 -27.35 -45.62 -73.87
C HIS A 118 -28.48 -45.20 -74.82
N LEU A 119 -28.93 -43.93 -74.84
CA LEU A 119 -30.16 -43.53 -75.51
C LEU A 119 -30.11 -42.32 -76.47
N TYR A 120 -29.09 -41.47 -76.52
CA TYR A 120 -28.74 -40.45 -77.56
C TYR A 120 -27.99 -39.26 -76.92
N ASN A 121 -27.09 -38.58 -77.66
CA ASN A 121 -26.43 -37.31 -77.30
C ASN A 121 -27.18 -36.18 -78.07
N PRO A 122 -27.76 -35.09 -77.48
CA PRO A 122 -27.06 -34.06 -76.70
C PRO A 122 -27.93 -33.24 -75.69
N ILE A 123 -27.77 -33.43 -74.37
CA ILE A 123 -28.22 -32.46 -73.34
C ILE A 123 -27.14 -32.41 -72.25
N GLY A 124 -25.98 -31.83 -72.57
CA GLY A 124 -24.86 -31.72 -71.63
C GLY A 124 -24.82 -30.41 -70.82
N ALA A 125 -25.75 -29.48 -71.05
CA ALA A 125 -25.61 -28.10 -70.58
C ALA A 125 -26.38 -27.78 -69.28
N VAL A 126 -27.63 -28.22 -69.14
CA VAL A 126 -28.54 -27.69 -68.10
C VAL A 126 -28.24 -28.22 -66.69
N GLU A 127 -27.76 -29.47 -66.56
CA GLU A 127 -27.41 -30.03 -65.24
C GLU A 127 -25.98 -29.70 -64.80
N SER A 128 -25.07 -29.40 -65.74
CA SER A 128 -23.72 -28.92 -65.44
C SER A 128 -23.75 -27.54 -64.77
N ASP A 129 -24.65 -26.65 -65.22
CA ASP A 129 -24.77 -25.29 -64.67
C ASP A 129 -25.17 -25.29 -63.19
N LYS A 130 -26.03 -26.23 -62.75
CA LYS A 130 -26.46 -26.31 -61.35
C LYS A 130 -25.36 -26.83 -60.43
N VAL A 131 -24.59 -27.83 -60.89
CA VAL A 131 -23.42 -28.33 -60.15
C VAL A 131 -22.36 -27.24 -60.02
N ILE A 132 -22.13 -26.45 -61.08
CA ILE A 132 -21.20 -25.31 -61.06
C ILE A 132 -21.70 -24.25 -60.06
N GLU A 133 -22.97 -23.84 -60.11
CA GLU A 133 -23.55 -22.84 -59.18
C GLU A 133 -23.45 -23.28 -57.71
N LEU A 134 -23.74 -24.55 -57.42
CA LEU A 134 -23.63 -25.10 -56.06
C LEU A 134 -22.16 -25.16 -55.61
N THR A 135 -21.24 -25.50 -56.51
CA THR A 135 -19.80 -25.55 -56.23
C THR A 135 -19.23 -24.16 -55.95
N ASP A 136 -19.64 -23.15 -56.72
CA ASP A 136 -19.24 -21.75 -56.49
C ASP A 136 -19.78 -21.25 -55.14
N THR A 137 -21.04 -21.55 -54.82
CA THR A 137 -21.63 -21.23 -53.51
C THR A 137 -20.87 -21.90 -52.37
N LEU A 138 -20.51 -23.18 -52.53
CA LEU A 138 -19.73 -23.94 -51.55
C LEU A 138 -18.35 -23.29 -51.32
N ASN A 139 -17.65 -22.92 -52.38
CA ASN A 139 -16.34 -22.26 -52.31
C ASN A 139 -16.42 -20.92 -51.57
N ASP A 140 -17.47 -20.12 -51.83
CA ASP A 140 -17.72 -18.87 -51.12
C ASP A 140 -17.98 -19.07 -49.62
N LEU A 141 -18.76 -20.10 -49.25
CA LEU A 141 -18.98 -20.41 -47.83
C LEU A 141 -17.71 -20.92 -47.14
N ILE A 142 -16.91 -21.78 -47.80
CA ILE A 142 -15.62 -22.25 -47.27
C ILE A 142 -14.68 -21.06 -47.01
N LYS A 143 -14.65 -20.10 -47.93
CA LYS A 143 -13.84 -18.89 -47.78
C LYS A 143 -14.29 -18.08 -46.55
N LYS A 144 -15.59 -17.82 -46.41
CA LYS A 144 -16.15 -17.12 -45.23
C LYS A 144 -15.88 -17.86 -43.92
N ALA A 145 -16.00 -19.19 -43.91
CA ALA A 145 -15.69 -20.01 -42.74
C ALA A 145 -14.20 -19.88 -42.36
N THR A 146 -13.30 -19.94 -43.34
CA THR A 146 -11.86 -19.76 -43.11
C THR A 146 -11.55 -18.38 -42.53
N GLU A 147 -12.16 -17.31 -43.07
CA GLU A 147 -12.00 -15.94 -42.57
C GLU A 147 -12.46 -15.80 -41.10
N ASN A 148 -13.61 -16.38 -40.75
CA ASN A 148 -14.11 -16.36 -39.37
C ASN A 148 -13.24 -17.18 -38.41
N GLU A 149 -12.68 -18.32 -38.84
CA GLU A 149 -11.76 -19.12 -38.02
C GLU A 149 -10.47 -18.35 -37.69
N VAL A 150 -9.98 -17.54 -38.64
CA VAL A 150 -8.84 -16.64 -38.40
C VAL A 150 -9.20 -15.57 -37.36
N GLU A 151 -10.38 -14.96 -37.45
CA GLU A 151 -10.80 -13.94 -36.48
C GLU A 151 -11.00 -14.53 -35.07
N VAL A 152 -11.58 -15.74 -34.93
CA VAL A 152 -11.67 -16.45 -33.64
C VAL A 152 -10.28 -16.64 -33.03
N ARG A 153 -9.32 -17.17 -33.78
CA ARG A 153 -7.94 -17.37 -33.30
C ARG A 153 -7.28 -16.06 -32.87
N LYS A 154 -7.49 -14.98 -33.61
CA LYS A 154 -6.98 -13.65 -33.27
C LYS A 154 -7.57 -13.13 -31.96
N ARG A 155 -8.88 -13.28 -31.74
CA ARG A 155 -9.55 -12.87 -30.49
C ARG A 155 -9.07 -13.68 -29.29
N VAL A 156 -8.89 -15.00 -29.44
CA VAL A 156 -8.28 -15.87 -28.41
C VAL A 156 -6.87 -15.38 -28.05
N GLY A 157 -6.05 -15.05 -29.05
CA GLY A 157 -4.71 -14.50 -28.83
C GLY A 157 -4.73 -13.14 -28.10
N GLN A 158 -5.71 -12.28 -28.37
CA GLN A 158 -5.88 -11.02 -27.66
C GLN A 158 -6.30 -11.22 -26.20
N ILE A 159 -7.23 -12.14 -25.93
CA ILE A 159 -7.65 -12.49 -24.56
C ILE A 159 -6.46 -13.00 -23.75
N SER A 160 -5.68 -13.94 -24.29
CA SER A 160 -4.49 -14.48 -23.60
C SER A 160 -3.47 -13.38 -23.24
N ARG A 161 -3.23 -12.41 -24.14
CA ARG A 161 -2.35 -11.27 -23.83
C ARG A 161 -2.91 -10.34 -22.75
N LEU A 162 -4.24 -10.22 -22.66
CA LEU A 162 -4.90 -9.46 -21.60
C LEU A 162 -4.82 -10.20 -20.26
N ASP A 163 -4.94 -11.54 -20.27
CA ASP A 163 -4.72 -12.38 -19.08
C ASP A 163 -3.32 -12.20 -18.52
N ASP A 164 -2.30 -12.24 -19.39
CA ASP A 164 -0.91 -12.00 -18.97
C ASP A 164 -0.76 -10.61 -18.32
N LYS A 165 -1.33 -9.56 -18.94
CA LYS A 165 -1.28 -8.20 -18.39
C LYS A 165 -2.00 -8.08 -17.05
N GLN A 166 -3.16 -8.73 -16.90
CA GLN A 166 -3.92 -8.75 -15.65
C GLN A 166 -3.09 -9.40 -14.54
N SER A 167 -2.48 -10.55 -14.81
CA SER A 167 -1.61 -11.26 -13.85
C SER A 167 -0.43 -10.39 -13.35
N HIS A 168 0.20 -9.61 -14.23
CA HIS A 168 1.25 -8.67 -13.82
C HIS A 168 0.73 -7.54 -12.92
N LEU A 169 -0.47 -7.03 -13.19
CA LEU A 169 -1.11 -6.01 -12.36
C LEU A 169 -1.53 -6.56 -11.00
N ASP A 170 -2.06 -7.79 -10.95
CA ASP A 170 -2.42 -8.46 -9.69
C ASP A 170 -1.21 -8.63 -8.78
N MET A 171 -0.08 -9.07 -9.36
CA MET A 171 1.19 -9.18 -8.63
C MET A 171 1.70 -7.82 -8.14
N ALA A 172 1.57 -6.77 -8.95
CA ALA A 172 1.93 -5.41 -8.52
C ALA A 172 1.04 -4.91 -7.37
N LEU A 173 -0.27 -5.19 -7.43
CA LEU A 173 -1.25 -4.85 -6.39
C LEU A 173 -0.94 -5.54 -5.06
N LEU A 174 -0.58 -6.83 -5.12
CA LEU A 174 -0.11 -7.57 -3.94
C LEU A 174 1.13 -6.90 -3.34
N GLY A 175 2.09 -6.50 -4.18
CA GLY A 175 3.29 -5.77 -3.77
C GLY A 175 2.97 -4.44 -3.06
N PHE A 176 2.11 -3.61 -3.66
CA PHE A 176 1.70 -2.32 -3.07
C PHE A 176 0.92 -2.50 -1.76
N ASN A 177 0.07 -3.52 -1.65
CA ASN A 177 -0.66 -3.81 -0.41
C ASN A 177 0.28 -4.24 0.71
N ASN A 178 1.28 -5.07 0.41
CA ASN A 178 2.31 -5.45 1.39
C ASN A 178 3.12 -4.23 1.85
N GLU A 179 3.53 -3.37 0.93
CA GLU A 179 4.24 -2.13 1.25
C GLU A 179 3.38 -1.19 2.13
N LYS A 180 2.09 -1.07 1.82
CA LYS A 180 1.12 -0.29 2.62
C LYS A 180 0.98 -0.87 4.04
N ALA A 181 0.91 -2.19 4.19
CA ALA A 181 0.87 -2.84 5.51
C ALA A 181 2.14 -2.58 6.34
N HIS A 182 3.32 -2.66 5.71
CA HIS A 182 4.58 -2.29 6.36
C HIS A 182 4.62 -0.83 6.79
N LEU A 183 4.10 0.08 5.95
CA LEU A 183 4.05 1.50 6.27
C LEU A 183 3.10 1.80 7.44
N ILE A 184 1.94 1.13 7.52
CA ILE A 184 1.02 1.24 8.65
C ILE A 184 1.73 0.84 9.94
N LYS A 185 2.40 -0.31 9.96
CA LYS A 185 3.16 -0.76 11.14
C LYS A 185 4.24 0.26 11.53
N SER A 186 4.99 0.78 10.57
CA SER A 186 6.00 1.81 10.83
C SER A 186 5.41 3.11 11.38
N ILE A 187 4.20 3.48 10.97
CA ILE A 187 3.47 4.64 11.50
C ILE A 187 3.08 4.40 12.97
N ASP A 188 2.60 3.20 13.30
CA ASP A 188 2.21 2.85 14.67
C ASP A 188 3.43 2.81 15.60
N ASP A 189 4.53 2.18 15.17
CA ASP A 189 5.79 2.13 15.91
C ASP A 189 6.31 3.55 16.23
N LYS A 190 6.20 4.48 15.26
CA LYS A 190 6.59 5.88 15.43
C LYS A 190 5.68 6.66 16.38
N GLN A 191 4.38 6.36 16.42
CA GLN A 191 3.46 6.98 17.40
C GLN A 191 3.81 6.56 18.83
N ILE A 192 4.12 5.27 19.03
CA ILE A 192 4.54 4.74 20.33
C ILE A 192 5.85 5.40 20.77
N GLU A 193 6.80 5.58 19.86
CA GLU A 193 8.07 6.26 20.14
C GLU A 193 7.87 7.73 20.57
N ILE A 194 7.02 8.47 19.86
CA ILE A 194 6.66 9.85 20.23
C ILE A 194 6.01 9.90 21.63
N GLU A 195 5.08 9.00 21.93
CA GLU A 195 4.43 8.95 23.24
C GLU A 195 5.45 8.67 24.35
N LYS A 196 6.36 7.71 24.14
CA LYS A 196 7.43 7.40 25.08
C LYS A 196 8.34 8.60 25.34
N ILE A 197 8.77 9.31 24.31
CA ILE A 197 9.61 10.50 24.46
C ILE A 197 8.83 11.61 25.16
N GLY A 198 7.55 11.79 24.84
CA GLY A 198 6.67 12.76 25.51
C GLY A 198 6.49 12.48 27.01
N ASN A 199 6.46 11.21 27.41
CA ASN A 199 6.42 10.82 28.83
C ASN A 199 7.74 11.16 29.53
N LEU A 200 8.88 10.79 28.94
CA LEU A 200 10.21 11.11 29.48
C LEU A 200 10.43 12.63 29.61
N LYS A 201 9.95 13.40 28.63
CA LYS A 201 9.99 14.87 28.69
C LYS A 201 9.19 15.40 29.89
N ARG A 202 7.95 14.95 30.08
CA ARG A 202 7.10 15.37 31.22
C ARG A 202 7.72 15.01 32.56
N GLU A 203 8.35 13.85 32.68
CA GLU A 203 9.07 13.44 33.88
C GLU A 203 10.25 14.38 34.16
N ALA A 204 11.05 14.70 33.14
CA ALA A 204 12.16 15.64 33.27
C ALA A 204 11.69 17.07 33.61
N GLU A 205 10.62 17.57 32.99
CA GLU A 205 10.02 18.88 33.31
C GLU A 205 9.55 18.93 34.77
N SER A 206 8.93 17.85 35.24
CA SER A 206 8.52 17.74 36.64
C SER A 206 9.72 17.74 37.58
N GLN A 207 10.80 17.03 37.24
CA GLN A 207 12.03 17.02 38.04
C GLN A 207 12.67 18.40 38.12
N VAL A 208 12.79 19.12 37.00
CA VAL A 208 13.32 20.49 36.97
C VAL A 208 12.50 21.39 37.88
N LYS A 209 11.17 21.36 37.77
CA LYS A 209 10.29 22.19 38.61
C LYS A 209 10.44 21.88 40.10
N THR A 210 10.54 20.60 40.47
CA THR A 210 10.78 20.18 41.86
C THR A 210 12.14 20.69 42.37
N LEU A 211 13.19 20.58 41.54
CA LEU A 211 14.53 21.06 41.88
C LEU A 211 14.59 22.59 41.99
N GLU A 212 13.86 23.32 41.15
CA GLU A 212 13.78 24.79 41.20
C GLU A 212 13.13 25.29 42.50
N VAL A 213 12.07 24.64 42.96
CA VAL A 213 11.45 24.98 44.25
C VAL A 213 12.39 24.66 45.41
N PHE A 214 13.03 23.48 45.40
CA PHE A 214 14.03 23.12 46.40
C PHE A 214 15.20 24.12 46.43
N LEU A 215 15.67 24.54 45.26
CA LEU A 215 16.74 25.54 45.13
C LEU A 215 16.34 26.89 45.75
N GLN A 216 15.12 27.35 45.50
CA GLN A 216 14.59 28.59 46.10
C GLN A 216 14.59 28.49 47.63
N GLU A 217 14.13 27.37 48.18
CA GLU A 217 14.12 27.14 49.62
C GLU A 217 15.53 27.04 50.22
N CYS A 218 16.48 26.37 49.54
CA CYS A 218 17.88 26.34 49.97
C CYS A 218 18.52 27.74 49.97
N ASN A 219 18.24 28.58 48.97
CA ASN A 219 18.73 29.95 48.94
C ASN A 219 18.16 30.78 50.10
N LEU A 220 16.88 30.61 50.45
CA LEU A 220 16.28 31.27 51.62
C LEU A 220 16.93 30.82 52.93
N LEU A 221 17.22 29.53 53.09
CA LEU A 221 17.97 29.03 54.26
C LEU A 221 19.37 29.60 54.32
N PHE A 222 20.04 29.73 53.17
CA PHE A 222 21.36 30.34 53.07
C PHE A 222 21.34 31.82 53.46
N GLU A 223 20.34 32.59 53.03
CA GLU A 223 20.15 33.99 53.43
C GLU A 223 19.87 34.14 54.93
N LYS A 224 19.07 33.23 55.53
CA LYS A 224 18.87 33.18 56.98
C LYS A 224 20.21 32.98 57.72
N CYS A 225 21.08 32.11 57.19
CA CYS A 225 22.41 31.92 57.77
C CYS A 225 23.26 33.20 57.73
N GLU A 226 23.19 33.96 56.64
CA GLU A 226 23.93 35.24 56.56
C GLU A 226 23.35 36.32 57.49
N THR A 227 22.05 36.24 57.82
CA THR A 227 21.34 37.29 58.59
C THR A 227 21.37 37.07 60.11
N PHE A 228 21.16 35.84 60.59
CA PHE A 228 20.89 35.57 62.01
C PHE A 228 22.08 34.97 62.78
N GLY A 229 23.16 34.60 62.09
CA GLY A 229 24.40 34.12 62.70
C GLY A 229 24.28 32.79 63.48
N PRO A 230 25.33 32.40 64.23
CA PRO A 230 25.49 31.07 64.82
C PRO A 230 24.38 30.62 65.78
N ALA A 231 23.66 31.57 66.38
CA ALA A 231 22.58 31.28 67.33
C ALA A 231 21.34 30.63 66.68
N SER A 232 21.16 30.82 65.37
CA SER A 232 20.02 30.30 64.59
C SER A 232 20.28 28.92 63.96
N MET A 233 21.49 28.39 64.10
CA MET A 233 21.95 27.21 63.37
C MET A 233 21.08 25.95 63.61
N GLU A 234 20.60 25.76 64.84
CA GLU A 234 19.83 24.57 65.21
C GLU A 234 18.45 24.57 64.52
N GLU A 235 17.82 25.74 64.41
CA GLU A 235 16.56 25.95 63.70
C GLU A 235 16.75 25.79 62.18
N ILE A 236 17.78 26.42 61.61
CA ILE A 236 18.08 26.29 60.17
C ILE A 236 18.46 24.85 59.79
N SER A 237 19.16 24.13 60.67
CA SER A 237 19.49 22.70 60.48
C SER A 237 18.24 21.81 60.50
N GLN A 238 17.27 22.11 61.35
CA GLN A 238 15.98 21.41 61.35
C GLN A 238 15.19 21.70 60.07
N GLU A 239 15.13 22.96 59.63
CA GLU A 239 14.47 23.33 58.38
C GLU A 239 15.13 22.64 57.16
N LEU A 240 16.46 22.57 57.11
CA LEU A 240 17.19 21.86 56.05
C LEU A 240 16.88 20.36 56.03
N ASN A 241 16.80 19.71 57.19
CA ASN A 241 16.44 18.29 57.28
C ASN A 241 15.00 18.03 56.81
N ILE A 242 14.07 18.92 57.14
CA ILE A 242 12.68 18.86 56.65
C ILE A 242 12.66 19.00 55.13
N LEU A 243 13.44 19.93 54.57
CA LEU A 243 13.59 20.12 53.12
C LEU A 243 14.03 18.82 52.44
N TYR A 244 15.10 18.21 52.92
CA TYR A 244 15.63 16.96 52.33
C TYR A 244 14.58 15.84 52.28
N HIS A 245 13.83 15.66 53.37
CA HIS A 245 12.79 14.63 53.45
C HIS A 245 11.57 14.97 52.59
N SER A 246 11.23 16.26 52.46
CA SER A 246 10.05 16.71 51.71
C SER A 246 10.24 16.55 50.20
N TYR A 247 11.47 16.68 49.69
CA TYR A 247 11.78 16.60 48.27
C TYR A 247 12.34 15.23 47.85
N ASN A 248 12.53 14.30 48.79
CA ASN A 248 13.02 12.93 48.52
C ASN A 248 14.29 12.91 47.64
N LEU A 249 15.15 13.92 47.83
CA LEU A 249 16.36 14.10 47.05
C LEU A 249 17.46 13.19 47.63
N ASN A 250 17.72 12.07 46.96
CA ASN A 250 18.96 11.31 47.15
C ASN A 250 20.11 12.09 46.49
N ILE A 251 20.65 13.08 47.18
CA ILE A 251 21.92 13.77 46.83
C ILE A 251 23.04 13.18 47.68
#